data_AF-A0A955M345-F1
#
_entry.id   AF-A0A955M345-F1
#
_cell.length_a   1.000
_cell.length_b   1.000
_cell.length_c   1.000
_cell.angle_alpha   90.00
_cell.angle_beta   90.00
_cell.angle_gamma   90.00
#
_symmetry.space_group_name_H-M   'P 1'
#
loop_
_entity.id
_entity.type
_entity.pdbx_description
1 polymer ?
#
loop_
_entity_poly.entity_id
_entity_poly.type
_entity_poly.pdbx_seq_one_letter_code
_entity_poly.pdbx_strand_id
1 'polypeptide(L)'
;ATPIGSTGAIRSAGGKTLKVSDIKLQYMPRELYTPFKKTYRFKGGILTKGTPFSIFSLMRSGMTYFDGAHMSVPFPYGEQIKVTVSPNPIHTAKV
;
A
#
# COMPACT_ATOMS: atom_id res chain seq x y z
N ALA A 1 -2.46 -2.13 -0.88
CA ALA A 1 -3.12 -3.38 -1.32
C ALA A 1 -4.37 -3.08 -2.13
N THR A 2 -4.65 -3.93 -3.11
CA THR A 2 -5.91 -3.98 -3.89
C THR A 2 -7.03 -4.62 -3.06
N PRO A 3 -8.28 -4.64 -3.56
CA PRO A 3 -9.36 -5.34 -2.88
C PRO A 3 -9.14 -6.85 -2.78
N ILE A 4 -8.64 -7.50 -3.83
CA ILE A 4 -8.30 -8.93 -3.80
C ILE A 4 -7.17 -9.18 -2.79
N GLY A 5 -6.15 -8.31 -2.77
CA GLY A 5 -5.06 -8.39 -1.80
C GLY A 5 -5.43 -7.94 -0.38
N SER A 6 -6.69 -7.54 -0.11
CA SER A 6 -7.11 -7.04 1.20
C SER A 6 -7.14 -8.10 2.29
N THR A 7 -7.19 -9.38 1.90
CA THR A 7 -7.12 -10.55 2.77
C THR A 7 -5.69 -11.05 2.98
N GLY A 8 -4.71 -10.54 2.23
CA GLY A 8 -3.29 -10.90 2.33
C GLY A 8 -2.56 -10.14 3.43
N ALA A 9 -1.28 -9.79 3.17
CA ALA A 9 -0.39 -9.17 4.16
C ALA A 9 -0.97 -7.93 4.87
N ILE A 10 -1.79 -7.13 4.16
CA ILE A 10 -2.41 -5.94 4.75
C ILE A 10 -3.44 -6.28 5.83
N ARG A 11 -4.10 -7.44 5.76
CA ARG A 11 -5.04 -7.90 6.80
C ARG A 11 -4.30 -8.07 8.13
N SER A 12 -3.14 -8.71 8.09
CA SER A 12 -2.25 -8.90 9.25
C SER A 12 -1.62 -7.58 9.75
N ALA A 13 -1.70 -6.50 8.98
CA ALA A 13 -1.26 -5.16 9.39
C ALA A 13 -2.38 -4.33 10.03
N GLY A 14 -3.61 -4.87 10.14
CA GLY A 14 -4.78 -4.13 10.62
C GLY A 14 -5.64 -3.51 9.51
N GLY A 15 -5.40 -3.87 8.25
CA GLY A 15 -6.19 -3.46 7.09
C GLY A 15 -7.60 -4.06 7.08
N LYS A 16 -8.48 -3.45 6.27
CA LYS A 16 -9.89 -3.87 6.14
C LYS A 16 -10.05 -4.80 4.95
N THR A 17 -10.86 -5.84 5.07
CA THR A 17 -11.31 -6.60 3.90
C THR A 17 -12.19 -5.69 3.03
N LEU A 18 -11.89 -5.61 1.74
CA LEU A 18 -12.65 -4.81 0.77
C LEU A 18 -13.47 -5.75 -0.13
N LYS A 19 -14.53 -5.23 -0.78
CA LYS A 19 -15.26 -6.01 -1.77
C LYS A 19 -14.40 -6.13 -3.02
N VAL A 20 -14.35 -7.31 -3.64
CA VAL A 20 -13.55 -7.55 -4.85
C VAL A 20 -13.87 -6.56 -5.97
N SER A 21 -15.14 -6.10 -6.04
CA SER A 21 -15.62 -5.12 -7.02
C SER A 21 -15.23 -3.66 -6.72
N ASP A 22 -14.63 -3.35 -5.56
CA ASP A 22 -14.24 -1.98 -5.22
C ASP A 22 -13.09 -1.48 -6.11
N ILE A 23 -13.20 -0.28 -6.67
CA ILE A 23 -12.10 0.35 -7.43
C ILE A 23 -11.32 1.30 -6.50
N LYS A 24 -10.61 0.71 -5.55
CA LYS A 24 -9.91 1.42 -4.46
C LYS A 24 -8.61 0.72 -4.10
N LEU A 25 -7.70 1.46 -3.47
CA LEU A 25 -6.54 0.91 -2.78
C LEU A 25 -6.64 1.20 -1.29
N GLN A 26 -5.91 0.44 -0.48
CA GLN A 26 -5.67 0.80 0.91
C GLN A 26 -4.19 0.70 1.23
N TYR A 27 -3.76 1.52 2.19
CA TYR A 27 -2.41 1.48 2.76
C TYR A 27 -2.51 1.38 4.27
N MET A 28 -1.52 0.75 4.89
CA MET A 28 -1.43 0.58 6.34
C MET A 28 0.04 0.51 6.76
N PRO A 29 0.59 1.55 7.40
CA PRO A 29 1.90 1.48 8.03
C PRO A 29 1.89 0.43 9.15
N ARG A 30 2.92 -0.41 9.23
CA ARG A 30 3.15 -1.29 10.38
C ARG A 30 4.02 -0.57 11.39
N GLU A 31 3.77 -0.81 12.68
CA GLU A 31 4.63 -0.36 13.78
C GLU A 31 4.96 1.15 13.72
N LEU A 32 3.95 1.97 13.40
CA LEU A 32 4.14 3.41 13.25
C LEU A 32 4.56 4.04 14.58
N TYR A 33 5.86 4.31 14.72
CA TYR A 33 6.40 5.05 15.85
C TYR A 33 5.84 6.48 15.83
N THR A 34 5.23 6.92 16.94
CA THR A 34 4.74 8.29 17.12
C THR A 34 5.49 8.96 18.27
N PRO A 35 6.41 9.91 17.98
CA PRO A 35 7.11 10.66 19.03
C PRO A 35 6.15 11.48 19.88
N PHE A 36 6.55 11.77 21.12
CA PHE A 36 5.79 12.63 22.01
C PHE A 36 5.48 13.98 21.36
N LYS A 37 4.21 14.43 21.44
CA LYS A 37 3.70 15.67 20.81
C LYS A 37 3.82 15.73 19.28
N LYS A 38 3.93 14.61 18.58
CA LYS A 38 3.82 14.56 17.11
C LYS A 38 2.53 13.86 16.69
N THR A 39 1.92 14.36 15.62
CA THR A 39 0.75 13.74 14.98
C THR A 39 1.07 13.48 13.52
N TYR A 40 0.71 12.29 13.04
CA TYR A 40 0.83 11.94 11.62
C TYR A 40 -0.52 11.94 10.95
N ARG A 41 -0.55 12.48 9.73
CA ARG A 41 -1.70 12.42 8.83
C ARG A 41 -1.87 11.02 8.23
N PHE A 42 -0.77 10.37 7.83
CA PHE A 42 -0.79 9.10 7.10
C PHE A 42 -0.64 7.90 8.03
N LYS A 43 -1.73 7.52 8.71
CA LYS A 43 -1.77 6.39 9.66
C LYS A 43 -2.43 5.13 9.08
N GLY A 44 -2.69 5.13 7.78
CA GLY A 44 -3.51 4.14 7.10
C GLY A 44 -4.77 4.77 6.55
N GLY A 45 -5.31 4.19 5.47
CA GLY A 45 -6.47 4.75 4.80
C GLY A 45 -6.83 4.05 3.50
N ILE A 46 -7.94 4.48 2.92
CA ILE A 46 -8.46 4.01 1.63
C ILE A 46 -8.29 5.14 0.62
N LEU A 47 -7.70 4.81 -0.52
CA LEU A 47 -7.47 5.68 -1.66
C LEU A 47 -8.49 5.33 -2.74
N THR A 48 -9.23 6.34 -3.20
CA THR A 48 -10.17 6.18 -4.33
C THR A 48 -9.42 6.26 -5.66
N LYS A 49 -10.07 5.80 -6.73
CA LYS A 49 -9.55 5.93 -8.10
C LYS A 49 -9.11 7.38 -8.39
N GLY A 50 -7.94 7.53 -9.01
CA GLY A 50 -7.39 8.84 -9.36
C GLY A 50 -6.68 9.58 -8.23
N THR A 51 -6.70 9.05 -6.98
CA THR A 51 -5.93 9.63 -5.87
C THR A 51 -4.52 9.02 -5.84
N PRO A 52 -3.47 9.74 -6.28
CA PRO A 52 -2.11 9.24 -6.13
C PRO A 52 -1.67 9.28 -4.68
N PHE A 53 -0.89 8.29 -4.29
CA PHE A 53 -0.22 8.25 -3.00
C PHE A 53 1.29 8.14 -3.23
N SER A 54 2.02 9.11 -2.69
CA SER A 54 3.48 9.19 -2.83
C SER A 54 4.15 8.82 -1.52
N ILE A 55 5.19 8.00 -1.60
CA ILE A 55 6.05 7.60 -0.49
C ILE A 55 7.46 8.04 -0.85
N PHE A 56 8.13 8.73 0.06
CA PHE A 56 9.53 9.10 -0.07
C PHE A 56 10.37 8.28 0.91
N SER A 57 11.49 7.74 0.44
CA SER A 57 12.41 7.03 1.30
C SER A 57 13.26 8.03 2.08
N LEU A 58 13.16 7.97 3.40
CA LEU A 58 14.10 8.63 4.31
C LEU A 58 15.08 7.61 4.92
N MET A 59 15.16 6.41 4.34
CA MET A 59 15.98 5.31 4.83
C MET A 59 17.23 5.17 3.96
N ARG A 60 18.39 4.91 4.58
CA ARG A 60 19.63 4.61 3.83
C ARG A 60 19.48 3.36 2.95
N SER A 61 18.84 2.31 3.50
CA SER A 61 18.66 1.01 2.84
C SER A 61 17.20 0.55 2.99
N GLY A 62 16.30 1.10 2.18
CA GLY A 62 14.92 0.62 2.06
C GLY A 62 14.77 -0.47 1.00
N MET A 63 13.64 -1.18 1.04
CA MET A 63 13.27 -2.20 0.05
C MET A 63 11.77 -2.14 -0.22
N THR A 64 11.39 -2.41 -1.47
CA THR A 64 9.99 -2.59 -1.88
C THR A 64 9.75 -4.01 -2.33
N TYR A 65 8.51 -4.47 -2.14
CA TYR A 65 8.08 -5.81 -2.49
C TYR A 65 6.75 -5.73 -3.22
N PHE A 66 6.64 -6.46 -4.32
CA PHE A 66 5.43 -6.51 -5.15
C PHE A 66 4.92 -7.95 -5.18
N ASP A 67 3.73 -8.15 -4.63
CA ASP A 67 3.10 -9.47 -4.52
C ASP A 67 3.91 -10.57 -3.79
N GLY A 68 4.82 -10.14 -2.90
CA GLY A 68 5.65 -11.01 -2.09
C GLY A 68 7.15 -10.78 -2.31
N ALA A 69 7.97 -11.68 -1.80
CA ALA A 69 9.43 -11.53 -1.79
C ALA A 69 10.11 -11.79 -3.15
N HIS A 70 9.40 -12.42 -4.09
CA HIS A 70 9.94 -12.84 -5.39
C HIS A 70 10.25 -11.65 -6.31
N MET A 71 9.53 -10.53 -6.15
CA MET A 71 9.79 -9.28 -6.85
C MET A 71 10.12 -8.20 -5.83
N SER A 72 11.38 -7.78 -5.79
CA SER A 72 11.88 -6.76 -4.88
C SER A 72 12.74 -5.74 -5.60
N VAL A 73 12.66 -4.49 -5.16
CA VAL A 73 13.44 -3.38 -5.73
C VAL A 73 13.99 -2.53 -4.57
N PRO A 74 15.31 -2.25 -4.54
CA PRO A 74 15.90 -1.34 -3.56
C PRO A 74 15.21 0.01 -3.54
N PHE A 75 15.04 0.59 -2.35
CA PHE A 75 14.41 1.89 -2.14
C PHE A 75 15.27 2.78 -1.23
N PRO A 76 16.46 3.17 -1.70
CA PRO A 76 17.41 3.99 -0.95
C PRO A 76 16.90 5.40 -0.70
N TYR A 77 17.64 6.16 0.09
CA TYR A 77 17.30 7.52 0.51
C TYR A 77 17.03 8.45 -0.69
N GLY A 78 15.98 9.25 -0.59
CA GLY A 78 15.61 10.25 -1.61
C GLY A 78 14.73 9.69 -2.74
N GLU A 79 14.62 8.37 -2.86
CA GLU A 79 13.74 7.76 -3.86
C GLU A 79 12.25 7.98 -3.55
N GLN A 80 11.44 7.95 -4.61
CA GLN A 80 10.00 8.12 -4.52
C GLN A 80 9.25 6.97 -5.19
N ILE A 81 8.22 6.47 -4.51
CA ILE A 81 7.21 5.58 -5.10
C ILE A 81 5.91 6.34 -5.22
N LYS A 82 5.28 6.26 -6.40
CA LYS A 82 3.92 6.72 -6.63
C LYS A 82 3.02 5.53 -6.86
N VAL A 83 1.96 5.43 -6.07
CA VAL A 83 0.96 4.36 -6.15
C VAL A 83 -0.38 4.94 -6.57
N THR A 84 -1.01 4.30 -7.56
CA THR A 84 -2.34 4.64 -8.08
C THR A 84 -3.11 3.37 -8.42
N VAL A 85 -4.44 3.44 -8.41
CA VAL A 85 -5.28 2.37 -8.97
C VAL A 85 -4.97 2.24 -10.47
N SER A 86 -4.64 1.02 -10.93
CA SER A 86 -4.43 0.73 -12.36
C SER A 86 -5.72 0.95 -13.17
N PRO A 87 -5.65 1.51 -14.39
CA PRO A 87 -6.80 1.57 -15.29
C PRO A 87 -7.19 0.20 -15.86
N ASN A 88 -6.30 -0.79 -15.76
CA ASN A 88 -6.47 -2.14 -16.31
C ASN A 88 -6.74 -3.14 -15.18
N PRO A 89 -8.01 -3.52 -14.92
CA PRO A 89 -8.33 -4.53 -13.92
C PRO A 89 -8.01 -5.94 -14.42
N ILE A 90 -7.82 -6.87 -13.50
CA ILE A 90 -7.76 -8.29 -13.82
C ILE A 90 -9.20 -8.82 -13.92
N HIS A 91 -9.51 -9.49 -15.02
CA HIS A 91 -10.80 -10.14 -15.23
C HIS A 91 -10.71 -11.60 -14.76
N THR A 92 -11.53 -11.96 -13.78
CA THR A 92 -11.68 -13.35 -13.32
C THR A 92 -12.85 -13.99 -14.06
N ALA A 93 -12.64 -15.17 -14.66
CA ALA A 93 -13.75 -16.00 -15.10
C ALA A 93 -14.53 -16.51 -13.89
N LYS A 94 -15.87 -16.51 -13.96
CA LYS A 94 -16.67 -17.21 -12.96
C LYS A 94 -16.57 -18.71 -13.27
N VAL A 95 -16.11 -19.49 -12.30
CA VAL A 95 -16.17 -20.96 -12.30
C VAL A 95 -17.55 -21.36 -11.76
#